data_AF-A0A673UAE8-F1
#
_entry.id   AF-A0A673UAE8-F1
#
_cell.length_a   1.000
_cell.length_b   1.000
_cell.length_c   1.000
_cell.angle_alpha   90.00
_cell.angle_beta   90.00
_cell.angle_gamma   90.00
#
_symmetry.space_group_name_H-M   'P 1'
#
loop_
_entity.id
_entity.type
_entity.pdbx_description
1 polymer ?
#
loop_
_entity_poly.entity_id
_entity_poly.type
_entity_poly.pdbx_seq_one_letter_code
_entity_poly.pdbx_strand_id
1 'polypeptide(L)'
;IASDKAGKDSGKAKTKAVSSILGYLTAEVFELAGNASKDLKVKCITPCHLQLAIRGDEELDSLIKPTTAGGGVIPHIHKSLIGKKGQQKTV
;
A
#
# COMPACT_ATOMS: atom_id res chain seq x y z
N ILE A 1 -6.10 -56.62 3.68
CA ILE A 1 -5.49 -55.52 4.48
C ILE A 1 -4.82 -54.59 3.49
N ALA A 2 -4.93 -53.27 3.70
CA ALA A 2 -4.37 -52.17 2.91
C ALA A 2 -5.21 -51.74 1.68
N SER A 3 -6.25 -50.95 1.96
CA SER A 3 -6.80 -50.01 0.98
C SER A 3 -5.91 -48.79 0.89
N ASP A 4 -5.58 -48.46 -0.35
CA ASP A 4 -4.85 -47.32 -0.90
C ASP A 4 -5.13 -45.98 -0.18
N LYS A 5 -4.09 -45.34 0.36
CA LYS A 5 -4.15 -43.96 0.85
C LYS A 5 -3.64 -43.02 -0.25
N ALA A 6 -4.57 -42.53 -1.07
CA ALA A 6 -4.31 -41.46 -2.02
C ALA A 6 -3.77 -40.19 -1.32
N GLY A 7 -2.66 -39.68 -1.82
CA GLY A 7 -1.87 -38.58 -1.25
C GLY A 7 -2.64 -37.28 -1.03
N LYS A 8 -2.54 -36.74 0.19
CA LYS A 8 -3.24 -35.52 0.65
C LYS A 8 -2.28 -34.47 1.25
N ASP A 9 -1.01 -34.53 0.88
CA ASP A 9 0.05 -33.73 1.52
C ASP A 9 0.55 -32.57 0.64
N SER A 10 0.27 -32.59 -0.66
CA SER A 10 0.71 -31.57 -1.62
C SER A 10 -0.05 -30.23 -1.53
N GLY A 11 -1.24 -30.22 -0.91
CA GLY A 11 -2.06 -29.03 -0.75
C GLY A 11 -1.61 -28.11 0.39
N LYS A 12 -1.12 -28.70 1.50
CA LYS A 12 -0.81 -27.97 2.76
C LYS A 12 0.42 -27.07 2.64
N ALA A 13 1.45 -27.53 1.92
CA ALA A 13 2.66 -26.73 1.70
C ALA A 13 2.38 -25.50 0.83
N LYS A 14 1.53 -25.65 -0.19
CA LYS A 14 1.14 -24.57 -1.11
C LYS A 14 0.31 -23.50 -0.40
N THR A 15 -0.66 -23.88 0.42
CA THR A 15 -1.45 -22.92 1.20
C THR A 15 -0.61 -22.20 2.24
N LYS A 16 0.38 -22.87 2.87
CA LYS A 16 1.29 -22.22 3.81
C LYS A 16 2.18 -21.18 3.13
N ALA A 17 2.73 -21.49 1.95
CA ALA A 17 3.56 -20.55 1.20
C ALA A 17 2.79 -19.29 0.81
N VAL A 18 1.59 -19.45 0.24
CA VAL A 18 0.73 -18.31 -0.14
C VAL A 18 0.35 -17.48 1.09
N SER A 19 -0.04 -18.12 2.20
CA SER A 19 -0.35 -17.41 3.45
C SER A 19 0.84 -16.59 3.97
N SER A 20 2.05 -17.14 3.92
CA SER A 20 3.26 -16.43 4.34
C SER A 20 3.53 -15.21 3.46
N ILE A 21 3.38 -15.33 2.14
CA ILE A 21 3.62 -14.23 1.19
C ILE A 21 2.57 -13.12 1.39
N LEU A 22 1.29 -13.49 1.51
CA LEU A 22 0.21 -12.53 1.77
C LEU A 22 0.38 -11.82 3.12
N GLY A 23 0.80 -12.56 4.15
CA GLY A 23 1.08 -12.01 5.47
C GLY A 23 2.22 -10.99 5.45
N TYR A 24 3.31 -11.29 4.74
CA TYR A 24 4.42 -10.37 4.56
C TYR A 24 4.00 -9.08 3.82
N LEU A 25 3.32 -9.22 2.68
CA LEU A 25 2.84 -8.06 1.90
C LEU A 25 1.86 -7.19 2.70
N THR A 26 0.98 -7.83 3.47
CA THR A 26 0.04 -7.09 4.33
C THR A 26 0.79 -6.32 5.41
N ALA A 27 1.79 -6.92 6.06
CA ALA A 27 2.58 -6.25 7.09
C ALA A 27 3.33 -5.03 6.52
N GLU A 28 3.96 -5.18 5.35
CA GLU A 28 4.72 -4.11 4.67
C GLU A 28 3.82 -2.89 4.37
N VAL A 29 2.66 -3.12 3.74
CA VAL A 29 1.70 -2.04 3.42
C VAL A 29 1.19 -1.36 4.69
N PHE A 30 0.92 -2.12 5.75
CA PHE A 30 0.44 -1.57 7.03
C PHE A 30 1.52 -0.80 7.80
N GLU A 31 2.79 -1.19 7.68
CA GLU A 31 3.90 -0.46 8.29
C GLU A 31 4.03 0.94 7.68
N LEU A 32 4.08 1.01 6.35
CA LEU A 32 4.17 2.28 5.62
C LEU A 32 2.91 3.14 5.81
N ALA A 33 1.71 2.56 5.73
CA ALA A 33 0.46 3.28 5.99
C ALA A 33 0.33 3.74 7.45
N GLY A 34 0.87 2.96 8.39
CA GLY A 34 0.97 3.31 9.79
C GLY A 34 1.90 4.49 10.03
N ASN A 35 3.02 4.56 9.31
CA ASN A 35 3.93 5.70 9.35
C ASN A 35 3.26 6.96 8.78
N ALA A 36 2.59 6.87 7.63
CA ALA A 36 1.81 7.98 7.08
C ALA A 36 0.70 8.48 8.03
N SER A 37 0.04 7.56 8.75
CA SER A 37 -0.95 7.92 9.78
C SER A 37 -0.32 8.66 10.96
N LYS A 38 0.87 8.24 11.40
CA LYS A 38 1.61 8.91 12.49
C LYS A 38 2.06 10.31 12.09
N ASP A 39 2.50 10.49 10.85
CA ASP A 39 2.93 11.81 10.32
C ASP A 39 1.79 12.82 10.35
N LEU A 40 0.56 12.37 10.08
CA LEU A 40 -0.66 13.17 10.16
C LEU A 40 -1.25 13.24 11.59
N LYS A 41 -0.57 12.70 12.60
CA LYS A 41 -0.95 12.68 14.02
C LYS A 41 -2.33 12.08 14.29
N VAL A 42 -2.74 11.10 13.47
CA VAL A 42 -4.00 10.37 13.65
C VAL A 42 -3.73 8.91 13.99
N LYS A 43 -4.59 8.34 14.84
CA LYS A 43 -4.43 6.97 15.36
C LYS A 43 -4.98 5.88 14.43
N CYS A 44 -5.85 6.25 13.49
CA CYS A 44 -6.55 5.32 12.62
C CYS A 44 -6.03 5.43 11.20
N ILE A 45 -5.73 4.29 10.59
CA ILE A 45 -5.34 4.19 9.18
C ILE A 45 -6.60 4.41 8.31
N THR A 46 -6.52 5.34 7.37
CA THR A 46 -7.60 5.68 6.43
C THR A 46 -7.19 5.31 4.99
N PRO A 47 -8.12 5.27 4.03
CA PRO A 47 -7.78 5.01 2.62
C PRO A 47 -6.74 5.99 2.05
N CYS A 48 -6.69 7.23 2.54
CA CYS A 48 -5.67 8.20 2.17
C CYS A 48 -4.27 7.75 2.61
N HIS A 49 -4.10 7.22 3.82
CA HIS A 49 -2.80 6.72 4.29
C HIS A 49 -2.34 5.50 3.48
N LEU A 50 -3.27 4.62 3.08
CA LEU A 50 -2.96 3.51 2.16
C LEU A 50 -2.49 4.05 0.81
N GLN A 51 -3.18 5.05 0.24
CA GLN A 51 -2.79 5.63 -1.04
C GLN A 51 -1.42 6.31 -0.96
N LEU A 52 -1.15 7.05 0.12
CA LEU A 52 0.16 7.68 0.35
C LEU A 52 1.28 6.64 0.47
N ALA A 53 1.05 5.55 1.20
CA ALA A 53 2.02 4.47 1.35
C ALA A 53 2.27 3.74 0.01
N ILE A 54 1.21 3.34 -0.70
CA ILE A 54 1.32 2.58 -1.95
C ILE A 54 1.96 3.41 -3.05
N ARG A 55 1.61 4.71 -3.18
CA ARG A 55 2.17 5.58 -4.23
C ARG A 55 3.48 6.24 -3.83
N GLY A 56 3.86 6.17 -2.57
CA GLY A 56 5.14 6.65 -2.06
C GLY A 56 6.25 5.61 -2.15
N ASP A 57 5.90 4.34 -2.35
CA ASP A 57 6.84 3.23 -2.48
C ASP A 57 6.85 2.69 -3.93
N GLU A 58 8.05 2.52 -4.50
CA GLU A 58 8.22 2.13 -5.90
C GLU A 58 7.77 0.69 -6.17
N GLU A 59 8.08 -0.23 -5.26
CA GLU A 59 7.74 -1.64 -5.40
C GLU A 59 6.22 -1.83 -5.29
N LEU A 60 5.58 -1.20 -4.31
CA LEU A 60 4.14 -1.24 -4.13
C LEU A 60 3.37 -0.50 -5.23
N ASP A 61 3.87 0.63 -5.75
CA ASP A 61 3.25 1.32 -6.89
C ASP A 61 3.25 0.43 -8.14
N SER A 62 4.34 -0.32 -8.36
CA SER A 62 4.47 -1.27 -9.45
C SER A 62 3.55 -2.49 -9.30
N LEU A 63 3.44 -3.02 -8.08
CA LEU A 63 2.66 -4.21 -7.77
C LEU A 63 1.15 -3.94 -7.75
N ILE A 64 0.74 -2.83 -7.14
CA ILE A 64 -0.66 -2.47 -6.92
C ILE A 64 -1.06 -1.43 -7.96
N LYS A 65 -1.54 -1.89 -9.13
CA LYS A 65 -2.15 -1.02 -10.16
C LYS A 65 -3.63 -0.68 -9.97
N PRO A 66 -4.47 -1.47 -9.25
CA PRO A 66 -5.86 -1.10 -9.01
C PRO A 66 -6.05 0.20 -8.21
N THR A 67 -7.22 0.82 -8.34
CA THR A 67 -7.58 2.06 -7.64
C THR A 67 -7.92 1.82 -6.16
N THR A 68 -7.35 2.63 -5.28
CA THR A 68 -7.76 2.71 -3.86
C THR A 68 -8.97 3.64 -3.73
N ALA A 69 -10.14 3.07 -3.44
CA ALA A 69 -11.36 3.87 -3.24
C ALA A 69 -11.20 4.83 -2.05
N GLY A 70 -11.49 6.12 -2.26
CA GLY A 70 -11.38 7.15 -1.23
C GLY A 70 -9.94 7.57 -0.86
N GLY A 71 -8.93 7.13 -1.62
CA GLY A 71 -7.52 7.39 -1.32
C GLY A 71 -6.96 8.73 -1.81
N GLY A 72 -7.58 9.36 -2.81
CA GLY A 72 -7.06 10.59 -3.42
C GLY A 72 -5.78 10.36 -4.24
N VAL A 73 -4.90 11.37 -4.32
CA VAL A 73 -3.65 11.35 -5.09
C VAL A 73 -2.50 11.97 -4.30
N ILE A 74 -1.26 11.61 -4.65
CA ILE A 74 -0.08 12.29 -4.11
C ILE A 74 -0.09 13.76 -4.57
N PRO A 75 -0.04 14.74 -3.65
CA PRO A 75 -0.02 16.15 -4.01
C PRO A 75 1.19 16.48 -4.89
N HIS A 76 0.94 16.86 -6.14
CA HIS A 76 1.97 17.25 -7.09
C HIS A 76 1.45 18.35 -8.01
N ILE A 77 2.18 19.46 -8.10
CA ILE A 77 1.90 20.55 -9.04
C ILE A 77 3.08 20.66 -9.99
N HIS A 78 2.82 20.53 -11.29
CA HIS A 78 3.85 20.66 -12.31
C HIS A 78 4.47 22.06 -12.26
N LYS A 79 5.81 22.17 -12.37
CA LYS A 79 6.54 23.42 -12.16
C LYS A 79 6.08 24.56 -13.08
N SER A 80 5.59 24.24 -14.28
CA SER A 80 5.05 25.24 -15.22
C SER A 80 3.78 25.94 -14.71
N LEU A 81 3.08 25.33 -13.76
CA LEU A 81 1.83 25.82 -13.19
C LEU A 81 2.04 26.59 -11.87
N ILE A 82 3.25 26.55 -11.31
CA ILE A 82 3.60 27.30 -10.09
C ILE A 82 3.88 28.74 -10.50
N GLY A 83 3.09 29.70 -9.98
CA GLY A 83 3.29 31.12 -10.22
C GLY A 83 4.71 31.58 -9.86
N LYS A 84 5.22 32.63 -10.53
CA LYS A 84 6.54 33.19 -10.23
C LYS A 84 6.59 33.59 -8.74
N LYS A 85 7.49 32.98 -7.97
CA LYS A 85 7.84 33.42 -6.60
C LYS A 85 8.25 34.89 -6.67
N GLY A 86 7.44 35.80 -6.14
CA GLY A 86 7.77 37.23 -6.07
C GLY A 86 6.62 38.23 -6.11
N GLN A 87 5.39 37.83 -6.45
CA GLN A 87 4.24 38.73 -6.39
C GLN A 87 3.34 38.38 -5.20
N GLN A 88 3.83 38.64 -3.98
CA GLN A 88 2.92 38.86 -2.87
C GLN A 88 2.18 40.16 -3.17
N LYS A 89 0.90 40.07 -3.56
CA LYS A 89 0.01 41.23 -3.54
C LYS A 89 -0.16 41.61 -2.07
N THR A 90 0.62 42.59 -1.62
CA THR A 90 0.29 43.36 -0.42
C THR A 90 -1.05 44.03 -0.71
N VAL A 91 -2.07 43.64 0.05
CA VAL A 91 -3.28 44.44 0.22
C VAL A 91 -3.05 45.32 1.44
#